data_AF-A0A3S1FU14-F1
#
_entry.id   AF-A0A3S1FU14-F1
#
_cell.length_a   1.000
_cell.length_b   1.000
_cell.length_c   1.000
_cell.angle_alpha   90.00
_cell.angle_beta   90.00
_cell.angle_gamma   90.00
#
_symmetry.space_group_name_H-M   'P 1'
#
loop_
_entity.id
_entity.type
_entity.pdbx_description
1 polymer ?
#
loop_
_entity_poly.entity_id
_entity_poly.type
_entity_poly.pdbx_seq_one_letter_code
_entity_poly.pdbx_strand_id
1 'polypeptide(L)'
;LPARGELGSDVRHLAESGRVRLVTGFATVAIREIDGRLVVEGKTKDGSRTLGPVDRVIAATGQRPDLALTRELRLDLDPWLEGVKALGPLIDPNEHSCGDVPPHGHRELSHPEPDFYTVGVKSYGRAPTFLLLTGYEQVRSVAAALAGDMAAADAVQLVLPETGVCTVPVSLSSTSSQGCCGGPAPAAVDACCVDDAKAKASGKSGCGCGSTQAIAAVRSGDLEIADAAQ
;
A
#
# COMPACT_ATOMS: atom_id res chain seq x y z
N LEU A 1 0.78 -9.65 3.08
CA LEU A 1 -0.59 -9.06 3.18
C LEU A 1 -1.12 -8.76 1.78
N PRO A 2 -1.91 -9.66 1.15
CA PRO A 2 -2.40 -9.50 -0.24
C PRO A 2 -3.21 -8.21 -0.46
N ALA A 3 -4.07 -7.87 0.50
CA ALA A 3 -4.97 -6.71 0.42
C ALA A 3 -4.26 -5.35 0.24
N ARG A 4 -2.98 -5.22 0.65
CA ARG A 4 -2.23 -3.96 0.48
C ARG A 4 -1.74 -3.77 -0.95
N GLY A 5 -1.40 -4.86 -1.64
CA GLY A 5 -1.08 -4.84 -3.07
C GLY A 5 -2.32 -4.60 -3.94
N GLU A 6 -3.46 -5.17 -3.55
CA GLU A 6 -4.77 -4.91 -4.17
C GLU A 6 -5.12 -3.42 -4.10
N LEU A 7 -4.99 -2.80 -2.92
CA LEU A 7 -5.24 -1.36 -2.75
C LEU A 7 -4.39 -0.49 -3.70
N GLY A 8 -3.11 -0.84 -3.88
CA GLY A 8 -2.23 -0.12 -4.82
C GLY A 8 -2.69 -0.25 -6.27
N SER A 9 -3.16 -1.44 -6.65
CA SER A 9 -3.70 -1.71 -7.99
C SER A 9 -5.03 -0.98 -8.22
N ASP A 10 -5.91 -0.95 -7.24
CA ASP A 10 -7.20 -0.25 -7.30
C ASP A 10 -7.00 1.26 -7.44
N VAL A 11 -6.09 1.85 -6.67
CA VAL A 11 -5.75 3.27 -6.77
C VAL A 11 -5.18 3.60 -8.15
N ARG A 12 -4.32 2.73 -8.70
CA ARG A 12 -3.81 2.89 -10.06
C ARG A 12 -4.95 2.86 -11.08
N HIS A 13 -5.85 1.90 -10.99
CA HIS A 13 -6.99 1.79 -11.91
C HIS A 13 -7.91 3.02 -11.84
N LEU A 14 -8.16 3.57 -10.65
CA LEU A 14 -8.94 4.80 -10.47
C LEU A 14 -8.27 6.03 -11.13
N ALA A 15 -6.93 6.11 -11.07
CA ALA A 15 -6.18 7.17 -11.72
C ALA A 15 -6.19 7.02 -13.25
N GLU A 16 -5.94 5.81 -13.76
CA GLU A 16 -5.89 5.52 -15.20
C GLU A 16 -7.25 5.64 -15.88
N SER A 17 -8.33 5.28 -15.19
CA SER A 17 -9.71 5.45 -15.68
C SER A 17 -10.20 6.90 -15.63
N GLY A 18 -9.43 7.83 -15.06
CA GLY A 18 -9.81 9.25 -14.92
C GLY A 18 -10.85 9.52 -13.84
N ARG A 19 -11.29 8.50 -13.09
CA ARG A 19 -12.20 8.65 -11.94
C ARG A 19 -11.58 9.44 -10.80
N VAL A 20 -10.26 9.37 -10.66
CA VAL A 20 -9.46 10.20 -9.76
C VAL A 20 -8.44 10.98 -10.59
N ARG A 21 -8.50 12.31 -10.50
CA ARG A 21 -7.52 13.17 -11.19
C ARG A 21 -6.21 13.19 -10.42
N LEU A 22 -5.21 12.48 -10.93
CA LEU A 22 -3.83 12.55 -10.43
C LEU A 22 -3.11 13.78 -11.00
N VAL A 23 -2.59 14.63 -10.12
CA VAL A 23 -1.75 15.77 -10.50
C VAL A 23 -0.37 15.57 -9.88
N THR A 24 0.65 15.37 -10.71
CA THR A 24 2.04 15.18 -10.28
C THR A 24 2.87 16.45 -10.49
N GLY A 25 4.01 16.55 -9.81
CA GLY A 25 4.91 17.69 -9.95
C GLY A 25 4.28 19.02 -9.54
N PHE A 26 3.36 18.99 -8.57
CA PHE A 26 2.65 20.16 -8.07
C PHE A 26 3.12 20.48 -6.65
N ALA A 27 3.81 21.60 -6.48
CA ALA A 27 4.20 22.10 -5.18
C ALA A 27 3.16 23.12 -4.69
N THR A 28 2.39 22.77 -3.66
CA THR A 28 1.41 23.67 -3.04
C THR A 28 2.11 24.90 -2.46
N VAL A 29 1.61 26.09 -2.81
CA VAL A 29 2.09 27.38 -2.34
C VAL A 29 1.08 28.03 -1.40
N ALA A 30 -0.20 27.93 -1.70
CA ALA A 30 -1.26 28.46 -0.86
C ALA A 30 -2.55 27.64 -0.98
N ILE A 31 -3.35 27.67 0.07
CA ILE A 31 -4.73 27.21 0.06
C ILE A 31 -5.58 28.43 0.42
N ARG A 32 -6.52 28.79 -0.46
CA ARG A 32 -7.43 29.92 -0.27
C ARG A 32 -8.86 29.44 -0.22
N GLU A 33 -9.67 30.11 0.58
CA GLU A 33 -11.11 29.94 0.56
C GLU A 33 -11.74 31.02 -0.33
N ILE A 34 -12.57 30.60 -1.29
CA ILE A 34 -13.31 31.45 -2.21
C ILE A 34 -14.74 30.91 -2.27
N ASP A 35 -15.73 31.74 -1.94
CA ASP A 35 -17.15 31.39 -1.95
C ASP A 35 -17.47 30.09 -1.16
N GLY A 36 -16.82 29.91 0.00
CA GLY A 36 -17.01 28.75 0.87
C GLY A 36 -16.36 27.46 0.36
N ARG A 37 -15.49 27.53 -0.66
CA ARG A 37 -14.74 26.38 -1.19
C ARG A 37 -13.25 26.65 -1.23
N LEU A 38 -12.47 25.57 -1.17
CA LEU A 38 -11.02 25.63 -1.13
C LEU A 38 -10.41 25.59 -2.54
N VAL A 39 -9.48 26.49 -2.80
CA VAL A 39 -8.67 26.58 -4.01
C VAL A 39 -7.21 26.39 -3.63
N VAL A 40 -6.53 25.47 -4.29
CA VAL A 40 -5.12 25.15 -4.02
C VAL A 40 -4.26 25.75 -5.11
N GLU A 41 -3.45 26.73 -4.74
CA GLU A 41 -2.46 27.36 -5.62
C GLU A 41 -1.13 26.63 -5.47
N GLY A 42 -0.46 26.38 -6.58
CA GLY A 42 0.86 25.75 -6.57
C GLY A 42 1.68 26.07 -7.80
N LYS A 43 2.90 25.52 -7.81
CA LYS A 43 3.83 25.61 -8.94
C LYS A 43 4.05 24.24 -9.54
N THR A 44 4.12 24.20 -10.86
CA THR A 44 4.58 23.06 -11.64
C THR A 44 5.81 23.46 -12.45
N LYS A 45 6.40 22.52 -13.17
CA LYS A 45 7.48 22.79 -14.14
C LYS A 45 7.07 23.81 -15.22
N ASP A 46 5.78 23.94 -15.49
CA ASP A 46 5.22 24.80 -16.54
C ASP A 46 4.74 26.16 -16.00
N GLY A 47 4.94 26.42 -14.70
CA GLY A 47 4.58 27.69 -14.04
C GLY A 47 3.52 27.53 -12.95
N SER A 48 2.81 28.62 -12.65
CA SER A 48 1.76 28.61 -11.63
C SER A 48 0.54 27.82 -12.10
N ARG A 49 -0.06 27.04 -11.21
CA ARG A 49 -1.26 26.25 -11.46
C ARG A 49 -2.21 26.31 -10.27
N THR A 50 -3.50 26.28 -10.56
CA THR A 50 -4.56 26.29 -9.56
C THR A 50 -5.40 25.01 -9.66
N LEU A 51 -5.73 24.41 -8.53
CA LEU A 51 -6.61 23.23 -8.41
C LEU A 51 -7.83 23.58 -7.55
N GLY A 52 -8.96 22.95 -7.88
CA GLY A 52 -10.24 23.17 -7.20
C GLY A 52 -11.27 23.90 -8.08
N PRO A 53 -12.32 24.47 -7.49
CA PRO A 53 -12.62 24.46 -6.05
C PRO A 53 -12.91 23.05 -5.51
N VAL A 54 -12.54 22.79 -4.26
CA VAL A 54 -12.84 21.53 -3.53
C VAL A 54 -13.45 21.83 -2.17
N ASP A 55 -14.24 20.92 -1.63
CA ASP A 55 -14.85 21.09 -0.31
C ASP A 55 -13.88 20.73 0.83
N ARG A 56 -12.91 19.83 0.57
CA ARG A 56 -11.98 19.33 1.59
C ARG A 56 -10.59 19.06 1.02
N VAL A 57 -9.57 19.33 1.84
CA VAL A 57 -8.17 18.96 1.60
C VAL A 57 -7.73 18.01 2.71
N ILE A 58 -7.18 16.85 2.33
CA ILE A 58 -6.62 15.87 3.25
C ILE A 58 -5.10 15.85 3.03
N ALA A 59 -4.33 16.25 4.04
CA ALA A 59 -2.87 16.28 3.99
C ALA A 59 -2.29 14.92 4.41
N ALA A 60 -1.84 14.13 3.44
CA ALA A 60 -1.16 12.86 3.66
C ALA A 60 0.34 12.97 3.30
N THR A 61 1.03 13.96 3.87
CA THR A 61 2.41 14.36 3.49
C THR A 61 3.51 13.75 4.38
N GLY A 62 3.24 12.60 4.99
CA GLY A 62 4.16 11.92 5.90
C GLY A 62 4.19 12.51 7.31
N GLN A 63 5.17 12.06 8.11
CA GLN A 63 5.32 12.38 9.52
C GLN A 63 6.79 12.63 9.90
N ARG A 64 6.99 13.27 11.05
CA ARG A 64 8.30 13.48 11.70
C ARG A 64 8.14 13.24 13.21
N PRO A 65 9.12 12.64 13.90
CA PRO A 65 9.07 12.48 15.35
C PRO A 65 9.19 13.83 16.06
N ASP A 66 8.39 14.05 17.11
CA ASP A 66 8.57 15.17 18.04
C ASP A 66 9.57 14.77 19.15
N LEU A 67 10.69 15.47 19.22
CA LEU A 67 11.79 15.21 20.16
C LEU A 67 11.80 16.18 21.35
N ALA A 68 10.83 17.10 21.46
CA ALA A 68 10.84 18.16 22.47
C ALA A 68 10.92 17.63 23.91
N LEU A 69 10.24 16.52 24.20
CA LEU A 69 10.25 15.85 25.51
C LEU A 69 11.60 15.22 25.85
N THR A 70 12.35 14.76 24.85
CA THR A 70 13.58 13.97 25.01
C THR A 70 14.84 14.76 24.65
N ARG A 71 14.73 16.07 24.45
CA ARG A 71 15.80 16.93 23.92
C ARG A 71 17.03 17.04 24.83
N GLU A 72 16.85 16.84 26.14
CA GLU A 72 17.93 16.91 27.14
C GLU A 72 18.52 15.53 27.46
N LEU A 73 17.98 14.47 26.84
CA LEU A 73 18.50 13.10 26.98
C LEU A 73 19.64 12.84 25.99
N ARG A 74 20.52 11.91 26.35
CA ARG A 74 21.62 11.49 25.48
C ARG A 74 21.13 10.52 24.41
N LEU A 75 20.51 11.06 23.37
CA LEU A 75 20.02 10.29 22.23
C LEU A 75 21.11 10.14 21.15
N ASP A 76 21.09 9.00 20.47
CA ASP A 76 21.84 8.76 19.23
C ASP A 76 20.85 8.57 18.08
N LEU A 77 20.72 9.61 17.25
CA LEU A 77 19.71 9.71 16.20
C LEU A 77 20.33 9.63 14.82
N ASP A 78 19.63 8.98 13.89
CA ASP A 78 20.00 8.98 12.49
C ASP A 78 19.84 10.41 11.91
N PRO A 79 20.87 10.98 11.23
CA PRO A 79 20.81 12.34 10.73
C PRO A 79 19.81 12.56 9.58
N TRP A 80 19.42 11.49 8.87
CA TRP A 80 18.50 11.57 7.75
C TRP A 80 17.06 11.27 8.18
N LEU A 81 16.88 10.20 8.96
CA LEU A 81 15.57 9.72 9.38
C LEU A 81 15.09 10.34 10.68
N GLU A 82 15.97 10.92 11.51
CA GLU A 82 15.64 11.42 12.85
C GLU A 82 15.07 10.33 13.79
N GLY A 83 15.29 9.06 13.46
CA GLY A 83 14.97 7.88 14.26
C GLY A 83 16.17 7.35 15.04
N VAL A 84 16.07 6.15 15.62
CA VAL A 84 17.20 5.52 16.31
C VAL A 84 18.29 5.17 15.29
N LYS A 85 19.51 5.65 15.52
CA LYS A 85 20.60 5.54 14.54
C LYS A 85 20.94 4.13 14.13
N ALA A 86 20.93 3.18 15.06
CA ALA A 86 21.22 1.78 14.77
C ALA A 86 20.22 1.15 13.78
N LEU A 87 19.01 1.70 13.69
CA LEU A 87 18.02 1.24 12.72
C LEU A 87 18.24 1.81 11.31
N GLY A 88 18.95 2.92 11.15
CA GLY A 88 19.10 3.62 9.86
C GLY A 88 19.45 2.69 8.70
N PRO A 89 20.54 1.90 8.80
CA PRO A 89 20.93 0.94 7.77
C PRO A 89 19.95 -0.21 7.53
N LEU A 90 18.99 -0.44 8.43
CA LEU A 90 18.02 -1.54 8.35
C LEU A 90 16.68 -1.10 7.74
N ILE A 91 16.40 0.20 7.76
CA ILE A 91 15.08 0.77 7.44
C ILE A 91 15.12 1.89 6.40
N ASP A 92 16.28 2.17 5.81
CA ASP A 92 16.42 3.21 4.78
C ASP A 92 15.40 2.94 3.65
N PRO A 93 14.46 3.88 3.39
CA PRO A 93 13.41 3.67 2.39
C PRO A 93 13.92 3.60 0.95
N ASN A 94 15.18 3.99 0.68
CA ASN A 94 15.80 3.85 -0.63
C ASN A 94 16.35 2.44 -0.87
N GLU A 95 16.63 1.70 0.21
CA GLU A 95 17.27 0.38 0.15
C GLU A 95 16.30 -0.75 0.54
N HIS A 96 15.40 -0.49 1.48
CA HIS A 96 14.56 -1.51 2.09
C HIS A 96 13.06 -1.28 1.84
N SER A 97 12.36 -2.39 1.61
CA SER A 97 10.91 -2.45 1.63
C SER A 97 10.39 -2.92 3.00
N CYS A 98 9.14 -2.59 3.32
CA CYS A 98 8.53 -2.88 4.63
C CYS A 98 8.55 -4.37 5.05
N GLY A 99 8.74 -5.30 4.10
CA GLY A 99 8.76 -6.75 4.36
C GLY A 99 10.14 -7.34 4.62
N ASP A 100 11.22 -6.62 4.28
CA ASP A 100 12.59 -7.14 4.27
C ASP A 100 13.45 -6.55 5.42
N VAL A 101 12.79 -5.81 6.32
CA VAL A 101 13.43 -5.22 7.50
C VAL A 101 13.62 -6.31 8.55
N PRO A 102 14.86 -6.56 9.02
CA PRO A 102 15.10 -7.55 10.06
C PRO A 102 14.43 -7.14 11.38
N PRO A 103 14.04 -8.12 12.22
CA PRO A 103 13.54 -7.84 13.56
C PRO A 103 14.60 -7.10 14.38
N HIS A 104 14.16 -6.15 15.19
CA HIS A 104 15.02 -5.35 16.05
C HIS A 104 14.31 -5.08 17.36
N GLY A 105 15.07 -5.17 18.45
CA GLY A 105 14.60 -5.18 19.82
C GLY A 105 15.43 -4.25 20.70
N HIS A 106 15.54 -4.57 21.98
CA HIS A 106 16.15 -3.68 22.97
C HIS A 106 17.56 -3.19 22.59
N ARG A 107 18.38 -4.05 21.95
CA ARG A 107 19.75 -3.70 21.55
C ARG A 107 19.78 -2.55 20.56
N GLU A 108 19.02 -2.67 19.47
CA GLU A 108 19.00 -1.68 18.41
C GLU A 108 18.20 -0.42 18.78
N LEU A 109 17.28 -0.52 19.75
CA LEU A 109 16.40 0.58 20.17
C LEU A 109 16.97 1.39 21.34
N SER A 110 18.11 0.97 21.88
CA SER A 110 18.79 1.62 22.99
C SER A 110 19.46 2.93 22.56
N HIS A 111 19.67 3.82 23.52
CA HIS A 111 20.43 5.05 23.36
C HIS A 111 21.59 5.10 24.35
N PRO A 112 22.54 6.05 24.18
CA PRO A 112 23.55 6.32 25.20
C PRO A 112 22.97 6.70 26.58
N GLU A 113 21.74 7.21 26.61
CA GLU A 113 20.97 7.40 27.85
C GLU A 113 20.63 6.04 28.48
N PRO A 114 21.08 5.75 29.72
CA PRO A 114 20.81 4.48 30.39
C PRO A 114 19.31 4.21 30.56
N ASP A 115 18.93 2.94 30.39
CA ASP A 115 17.56 2.45 30.56
C ASP A 115 16.49 3.19 29.73
N PHE A 116 16.92 3.92 28.69
CA PHE A 116 16.05 4.65 27.79
C PHE A 116 16.03 4.00 26.40
N TYR A 117 14.82 3.80 25.87
CA TYR A 117 14.58 3.20 24.57
C TYR A 117 13.55 4.03 23.80
N THR A 118 13.75 4.16 22.49
CA THR A 118 12.70 4.69 21.60
C THR A 118 12.06 3.52 20.87
N VAL A 119 10.74 3.37 20.97
CA VAL A 119 9.97 2.29 20.33
C VAL A 119 8.88 2.82 19.42
N GLY A 120 8.28 1.93 18.65
CA GLY A 120 7.20 2.21 17.72
C GLY A 120 7.64 3.06 16.53
N VAL A 121 6.68 3.73 15.88
CA VAL A 121 6.97 4.58 14.72
C VAL A 121 7.99 5.69 15.02
N LYS A 122 8.13 6.11 16.29
CA LYS A 122 9.11 7.12 16.69
C LYS A 122 10.54 6.62 16.51
N SER A 123 10.79 5.31 16.67
CA SER A 123 12.14 4.74 16.47
C SER A 123 12.55 4.74 15.00
N TYR A 124 11.58 4.75 14.08
CA TYR A 124 11.78 4.85 12.64
C TYR A 124 11.95 6.29 12.15
N GLY A 125 11.64 7.27 13.00
CA GLY A 125 11.63 8.68 12.65
C GLY A 125 10.75 8.96 11.42
N ARG A 126 11.39 9.27 10.29
CA ARG A 126 10.75 9.60 9.01
C ARG A 126 10.59 8.42 8.06
N ALA A 127 11.11 7.24 8.40
CA ALA A 127 10.98 6.07 7.55
C ALA A 127 9.49 5.62 7.47
N PRO A 128 8.91 5.48 6.27
CA PRO A 128 7.49 5.15 6.10
C PRO A 128 7.21 3.64 6.15
N THR A 129 8.22 2.81 6.42
CA THR A 129 8.19 1.35 6.30
C THR A 129 7.75 0.63 7.57
N PHE A 130 7.38 1.36 8.62
CA PHE A 130 6.99 0.79 9.91
C PHE A 130 5.72 -0.07 9.84
N LEU A 131 5.74 -1.23 10.53
CA LEU A 131 4.59 -2.11 10.71
C LEU A 131 4.25 -2.24 12.21
N LEU A 132 2.96 -2.33 12.53
CA LEU A 132 2.51 -2.50 13.92
C LEU A 132 3.07 -3.78 14.56
N LEU A 133 3.18 -4.88 13.79
CA LEU A 133 3.78 -6.13 14.27
C LEU A 133 5.24 -5.93 14.70
N THR A 134 6.02 -5.15 13.94
CA THR A 134 7.37 -4.74 14.33
C THR A 134 7.34 -3.96 15.64
N GLY A 135 6.42 -3.02 15.79
CA GLY A 135 6.23 -2.27 17.04
C GLY A 135 5.92 -3.14 18.25
N TYR A 136 5.08 -4.16 18.11
CA TYR A 136 4.78 -5.08 19.20
C TYR A 136 6.01 -5.90 19.61
N GLU A 137 6.81 -6.33 18.64
CA GLU A 137 8.07 -7.02 18.93
C GLU A 137 9.07 -6.11 19.66
N GLN A 138 9.20 -4.86 19.21
CA GLN A 138 10.06 -3.87 19.86
C GLN A 138 9.68 -3.69 21.34
N VAL A 139 8.39 -3.48 21.63
CA VAL A 139 7.89 -3.27 23.00
C VAL A 139 8.09 -4.52 23.86
N ARG A 140 7.82 -5.71 23.31
CA ARG A 140 8.06 -6.98 24.02
C ARG A 140 9.53 -7.14 24.42
N SER A 141 10.44 -6.94 23.48
CA SER A 141 11.89 -7.06 23.71
C SER A 141 12.38 -6.04 24.75
N VAL A 142 11.98 -4.77 24.63
CA VAL A 142 12.35 -3.70 25.57
C VAL A 142 11.78 -3.93 26.96
N ALA A 143 10.52 -4.36 27.08
CA ALA A 143 9.90 -4.64 28.37
C ALA A 143 10.62 -5.77 29.13
N ALA A 144 11.06 -6.81 28.42
CA ALA A 144 11.86 -7.89 29.00
C ALA A 144 13.24 -7.40 29.50
N ALA A 145 13.91 -6.54 28.71
CA ALA A 145 15.19 -5.94 29.11
C ALA A 145 15.04 -5.07 30.38
N LEU A 146 14.02 -4.22 30.44
CA LEU A 146 13.71 -3.38 31.61
C LEU A 146 13.35 -4.22 32.85
N ALA A 147 12.79 -5.42 32.67
CA ALA A 147 12.50 -6.35 33.76
C ALA A 147 13.73 -7.19 34.19
N GLY A 148 14.87 -7.05 33.50
CA GLY A 148 16.09 -7.82 33.75
C GLY A 148 16.11 -9.22 33.14
N ASP A 149 15.10 -9.60 32.36
CA ASP A 149 15.06 -10.87 31.64
C ASP A 149 15.71 -10.74 30.26
N MET A 150 17.04 -10.73 30.25
CA MET A 150 17.81 -10.56 29.02
C MET A 150 17.64 -11.71 28.02
N ALA A 151 17.35 -12.93 28.51
CA ALA A 151 17.09 -14.08 27.64
C ALA A 151 15.78 -13.89 26.86
N ALA A 152 14.72 -13.43 27.52
CA ALA A 152 13.49 -13.07 26.84
C ALA A 152 13.64 -11.82 25.95
N ALA A 153 14.47 -10.87 26.35
CA ALA A 153 14.73 -9.65 25.57
C ALA A 153 15.44 -9.97 24.23
N ASP A 154 16.41 -10.89 24.24
CA ASP A 154 17.19 -11.32 23.08
C ASP A 154 16.45 -12.30 22.16
N ALA A 155 15.39 -12.96 22.65
CA ALA A 155 14.58 -13.84 21.81
C ALA A 155 13.84 -13.04 20.73
N VAL A 156 13.80 -13.52 19.49
CA VAL A 156 13.02 -12.92 18.39
C VAL A 156 11.69 -13.65 18.27
N GLN A 157 10.58 -12.93 18.37
CA GLN A 157 9.22 -13.48 18.25
C GLN A 157 8.41 -12.85 17.09
N LEU A 158 9.05 -11.99 16.29
CA LEU A 158 8.42 -11.40 15.11
C LEU A 158 8.26 -12.44 14.00
N VAL A 159 7.02 -12.70 13.61
CA VAL A 159 6.67 -13.48 12.43
C VAL A 159 5.98 -12.56 11.44
N LEU A 160 6.67 -12.22 10.35
CA LEU A 160 6.07 -11.51 9.22
C LEU A 160 5.58 -12.53 8.18
N PRO A 161 4.37 -12.38 7.62
CA PRO A 161 3.92 -13.22 6.53
C PRO A 161 4.79 -12.98 5.28
N GLU A 162 5.21 -14.06 4.60
CA GLU A 162 6.16 -14.01 3.46
C GLU A 162 5.71 -13.15 2.26
N THR A 163 4.47 -12.68 2.23
CA THR A 163 3.96 -11.82 1.16
C THR A 163 4.34 -10.37 1.42
N GLY A 164 5.44 -9.96 0.76
CA GLY A 164 5.99 -8.60 0.66
C GLY A 164 4.90 -7.54 0.70
N VAL A 165 4.86 -6.82 1.82
CA VAL A 165 3.76 -5.92 2.19
C VAL A 165 3.77 -4.62 1.36
N CYS A 166 4.87 -4.34 0.65
CA CYS A 166 5.11 -3.08 -0.06
C CYS A 166 5.60 -3.26 -1.51
N THR A 167 5.63 -4.48 -2.06
CA THR A 167 6.00 -4.73 -3.45
C THR A 167 4.76 -4.81 -4.34
N VAL A 168 4.55 -3.81 -5.20
CA VAL A 168 3.68 -3.99 -6.37
C VAL A 168 4.49 -4.79 -7.38
N PRO A 169 4.09 -6.03 -7.75
CA PRO A 169 4.84 -6.78 -8.74
C PRO A 169 4.82 -6.01 -10.07
N VAL A 170 6.02 -5.64 -10.54
CA VAL A 170 6.26 -4.97 -11.84
C VAL A 170 5.76 -5.84 -13.02
N SER A 171 5.53 -7.14 -12.79
CA SER A 171 5.17 -8.13 -13.80
C SER A 171 3.67 -8.29 -14.09
N LEU A 172 2.77 -7.46 -13.56
CA LEU A 172 1.37 -7.42 -14.04
C LEU A 172 1.22 -6.67 -15.38
N SER A 173 2.33 -6.26 -15.99
CA SER A 173 2.42 -5.63 -17.32
C SER A 173 2.28 -6.63 -18.49
N SER A 174 2.06 -7.92 -18.23
CA SER A 174 1.72 -8.89 -19.25
C SER A 174 0.51 -9.71 -18.82
N THR A 175 -0.65 -9.29 -19.31
CA THR A 175 -1.92 -10.00 -19.25
C THR A 175 -1.77 -11.41 -19.84
N SER A 176 -1.67 -12.41 -18.97
CA SER A 176 -2.42 -13.65 -19.16
C SER A 176 -3.18 -13.87 -17.87
N SER A 177 -4.49 -13.72 -17.93
CA SER A 177 -5.38 -14.06 -16.83
C SER A 177 -5.23 -15.54 -16.53
N GLN A 178 -4.37 -15.89 -15.55
CA GLN A 178 -4.51 -17.15 -14.84
C GLN A 178 -5.76 -17.04 -13.98
N GLY A 179 -6.92 -17.20 -14.64
CA GLY A 179 -8.17 -17.48 -13.95
C GLY A 179 -8.08 -18.82 -13.23
N CYS A 180 -8.92 -18.99 -12.22
CA CYS A 180 -8.99 -20.12 -11.29
C CYS A 180 -9.09 -21.53 -11.93
N CYS A 181 -9.23 -21.63 -13.26
CA CYS A 181 -9.43 -22.89 -14.01
C CYS A 181 -8.41 -23.12 -15.15
N GLY A 182 -7.16 -22.68 -14.96
CA GLY A 182 -6.04 -23.02 -15.85
C GLY A 182 -5.94 -22.20 -17.14
N GLY A 183 -6.73 -21.14 -17.29
CA GLY A 183 -6.73 -20.25 -18.45
C GLY A 183 -7.90 -20.48 -19.43
N PRO A 184 -8.00 -19.65 -20.49
CA PRO A 184 -9.09 -19.71 -21.47
C PRO A 184 -9.11 -21.04 -22.23
N ALA A 185 -10.29 -21.47 -22.67
CA ALA A 185 -10.47 -22.73 -23.38
C ALA A 185 -9.58 -22.82 -24.64
N PRO A 186 -8.96 -23.98 -24.92
CA PRO A 186 -8.27 -24.21 -26.18
C PRO A 186 -9.23 -24.02 -27.36
N ALA A 187 -8.80 -23.32 -28.41
CA ALA A 187 -9.60 -23.22 -29.62
C ALA A 187 -9.82 -24.63 -30.20
N ALA A 188 -11.07 -24.96 -30.53
CA ALA A 188 -11.53 -26.25 -31.07
C ALA A 188 -11.93 -27.36 -30.07
N VAL A 189 -12.16 -27.04 -28.78
CA VAL A 189 -12.89 -27.92 -27.86
C VAL A 189 -14.13 -27.23 -27.32
N ASP A 190 -15.25 -27.95 -27.21
CA ASP A 190 -16.43 -27.47 -26.51
C ASP A 190 -16.15 -27.52 -25.00
N ALA A 191 -15.47 -26.49 -24.50
CA ALA A 191 -15.09 -26.34 -23.11
C ALA A 191 -15.03 -24.86 -22.74
N CYS A 192 -15.25 -24.53 -21.47
CA CYS A 192 -15.21 -23.14 -21.01
C CYS A 192 -13.81 -22.70 -20.54
N CYS A 193 -12.96 -23.66 -20.20
CA CYS A 193 -11.60 -23.43 -19.71
C CYS A 193 -10.71 -24.67 -19.93
N VAL A 194 -9.41 -24.52 -19.68
CA VAL A 194 -8.42 -25.60 -19.86
C VAL A 194 -8.71 -26.81 -18.98
N ASP A 195 -9.13 -26.59 -17.73
CA ASP A 195 -9.40 -27.70 -16.81
C ASP A 195 -10.69 -28.44 -17.16
N ASP A 196 -11.69 -27.75 -17.72
CA ASP A 196 -12.89 -28.38 -18.27
C ASP A 196 -12.55 -29.25 -19.50
N ALA A 197 -11.69 -28.76 -20.39
CA ALA A 197 -11.20 -29.54 -21.52
C ALA A 197 -10.48 -30.83 -21.07
N LYS A 198 -9.64 -30.75 -20.02
CA LYS A 198 -8.97 -31.93 -19.44
C LYS A 198 -9.95 -32.90 -18.78
N ALA A 199 -10.95 -32.38 -18.06
CA ALA A 199 -11.97 -33.21 -17.43
C ALA A 199 -12.78 -34.00 -18.45
N LYS A 200 -13.22 -33.34 -19.54
CA LYS A 200 -13.95 -33.97 -20.65
C LYS A 200 -13.08 -34.99 -21.40
N ALA A 201 -11.82 -34.68 -21.67
CA ALA A 201 -10.87 -35.63 -22.27
C ALA A 201 -10.65 -36.89 -21.41
N SER A 202 -10.83 -36.77 -20.10
CA SER A 202 -10.71 -37.87 -19.13
C SER A 202 -12.04 -38.59 -18.86
N GLY A 203 -13.10 -38.31 -19.62
CA GLY A 203 -14.42 -38.93 -19.48
C GLY A 203 -15.20 -38.53 -18.22
N LYS A 204 -14.80 -37.45 -17.53
CA LYS A 204 -15.51 -36.90 -16.36
C LYS A 204 -16.57 -35.90 -16.82
N SER A 205 -17.61 -35.70 -16.00
CA SER A 205 -18.56 -34.61 -16.20
C SER A 205 -17.80 -33.27 -16.13
N GLY A 206 -17.81 -32.52 -17.23
CA GLY A 206 -17.22 -31.18 -17.26
C GLY A 206 -17.96 -30.17 -16.39
N CYS A 207 -17.38 -28.99 -16.22
CA CYS A 207 -18.06 -27.82 -15.65
C CYS A 207 -19.10 -27.36 -16.66
N GLY A 208 -20.36 -27.72 -16.48
CA GLY A 208 -21.45 -27.43 -17.42
C GLY A 208 -21.81 -25.94 -17.53
N CYS A 209 -20.93 -25.12 -18.11
CA CYS A 209 -21.23 -23.74 -18.45
C CYS A 209 -22.03 -23.72 -19.76
N GLY A 210 -23.25 -23.20 -19.68
CA GLY A 210 -24.27 -23.29 -20.74
C GLY A 210 -23.82 -22.68 -22.06
N SER A 211 -24.15 -23.38 -23.15
CA SER A 211 -24.04 -22.91 -24.52
C SER A 211 -24.90 -21.67 -24.74
N THR A 212 -24.30 -20.49 -24.69
CA THR A 212 -24.98 -19.28 -25.15
C THR A 212 -24.96 -19.28 -26.68
N GLN A 213 -26.08 -19.71 -27.27
CA GLN A 213 -26.36 -19.52 -28.69
C GLN A 213 -26.23 -18.04 -29.07
N ALA A 214 -25.57 -17.78 -30.19
CA ALA A 214 -25.47 -16.48 -30.80
C ALA A 214 -26.87 -15.91 -31.11
N ILE A 215 -27.24 -14.80 -30.47
CA ILE A 215 -28.40 -14.00 -30.88
C ILE A 215 -27.91 -12.98 -31.91
N ALA A 216 -28.42 -13.14 -33.13
CA ALA A 216 -28.17 -12.29 -34.26
C ALA A 216 -28.60 -10.83 -34.01
N ALA A 217 -27.79 -9.90 -34.49
CA ALA A 217 -28.09 -8.47 -34.49
C ALA A 217 -29.37 -8.17 -35.31
N VAL A 218 -30.37 -7.57 -34.67
CA VAL A 218 -31.48 -6.89 -35.35
C VAL A 218 -31.21 -5.38 -35.32
N ARG A 219 -31.38 -4.78 -36.51
CA ARG A 219 -31.05 -3.40 -36.85
C ARG A 219 -31.92 -2.35 -36.14
N SER A 220 -31.29 -1.21 -35.97
CA SER A 220 -31.81 0.15 -35.83
C SER A 220 -33.13 0.46 -36.57
N GLY A 221 -34.09 1.03 -35.85
CA GLY A 221 -35.25 1.74 -36.39
C GLY A 221 -36.39 1.85 -35.37
N ASP A 222 -36.96 3.05 -35.25
CA ASP A 222 -38.20 3.44 -34.55
C ASP A 222 -38.04 3.82 -33.06
N LEU A 223 -37.92 5.13 -32.75
CA LEU A 223 -39.02 6.08 -32.38
C LEU A 223 -39.76 5.63 -31.10
N GLU A 224 -40.05 6.42 -30.08
CA GLU A 224 -40.09 7.87 -29.87
C GLU A 224 -40.24 8.14 -28.35
N ILE A 225 -40.18 9.43 -28.02
CA ILE A 225 -40.25 10.11 -26.73
C ILE A 225 -41.51 9.77 -25.90
N ALA A 226 -41.36 9.66 -24.57
CA ALA A 226 -42.36 10.16 -23.62
C ALA A 226 -41.76 10.43 -22.22
N ASP A 227 -41.89 11.69 -21.85
CA ASP A 227 -41.70 12.36 -20.56
C ASP A 227 -42.61 11.77 -19.45
N ALA A 228 -42.14 11.78 -18.20
CA ALA A 228 -43.01 11.78 -17.01
C ALA A 228 -42.21 12.04 -15.74
N ALA A 229 -42.35 13.26 -15.24
CA ALA A 229 -42.09 13.66 -13.87
C ALA A 229 -42.83 12.80 -12.83
N GLN A 230 -42.17 12.56 -11.70
CA GLN A 230 -42.69 12.72 -10.32
C GLN A 230 -41.53 12.67 -9.32
#